data_AF-A0A2D6Q6I9-F1
#
_entry.id   AF-A0A2D6Q6I9-F1
#
_cell.length_a   1.000
_cell.length_b   1.000
_cell.length_c   1.000
_cell.angle_alpha   90.00
_cell.angle_beta   90.00
_cell.angle_gamma   90.00
#
_symmetry.space_group_name_H-M   'P 1'
#
loop_
_entity.id
_entity.type
_entity.pdbx_description
1 polymer ?
#
loop_
_entity_poly.entity_id
_entity_poly.type
_entity_poly.pdbx_seq_one_letter_code
_entity_poly.pdbx_strand_id
1 'polypeptide(L)'
;MCLTEFYIIRAMSQRRDKMAKDDIYGNKRRYENLVSNLESFLEVPEIKKGRGKRKYYIKYKQNLKHFSKLCTHFEMKDLSFSRRVRVIGVLLFITSIVNKDLKDCTRDDINEIIAAMHKVNTTVSSKTSFIKNIKCIWRVLFPEKDHLGRDDETLCPYVVRHLSRKMDKSKETLRNEKYTIEEFQQIIKFFEKDPKVQAFITIMQETYARPQELLYLKIRDLQLFDNYGVARVSEHGKEGCKLIQFENLSYPYLLKWLGEHPLANDPNAFLFINE
;
A
#
# COMPACT_ATOMS: atom_id res chain seq x y z
N MET A 1 18.58 14.50 -27.36
CA MET A 1 17.89 13.28 -26.86
C MET A 1 18.83 12.11 -27.05
N CYS A 2 19.30 11.54 -25.94
CA CYS A 2 20.39 10.56 -25.95
C CYS A 2 19.83 9.15 -26.16
N LEU A 3 20.55 8.29 -26.89
CA LEU A 3 20.18 6.91 -27.23
C LEU A 3 19.78 6.04 -26.01
N THR A 4 20.23 6.42 -24.81
CA THR A 4 19.88 5.81 -23.52
C THR A 4 18.43 6.04 -23.09
N GLU A 5 17.83 7.21 -23.37
CA GLU A 5 16.42 7.48 -23.04
C GLU A 5 15.47 6.60 -23.87
N PHE A 6 15.81 6.35 -25.14
CA PHE A 6 15.02 5.53 -26.04
C PHE A 6 15.06 4.04 -25.66
N TYR A 7 16.21 3.54 -25.18
CA TYR A 7 16.36 2.16 -24.73
C TYR A 7 15.60 1.86 -23.43
N ILE A 8 15.55 2.82 -22.50
CA ILE A 8 14.79 2.69 -21.25
C ILE A 8 13.29 2.60 -21.54
N ILE A 9 12.75 3.47 -22.41
CA ILE A 9 11.34 3.46 -22.79
C ILE A 9 10.97 2.14 -23.50
N ARG A 10 11.86 1.62 -24.36
CA ARG A 10 11.61 0.38 -25.12
C ARG A 10 11.72 -0.88 -24.25
N ALA A 11 12.64 -0.91 -23.29
CA ALA A 11 12.76 -2.00 -22.31
C ALA A 11 11.55 -2.05 -21.36
N MET A 12 11.00 -0.90 -20.97
CA MET A 12 9.72 -0.82 -20.24
C MET A 12 8.52 -1.27 -21.09
N SER A 13 8.63 -1.21 -22.42
CA SER A 13 7.59 -1.70 -23.33
C SER A 13 7.54 -3.21 -23.47
N GLN A 14 8.69 -3.90 -23.39
CA GLN A 14 8.78 -5.36 -23.64
C GLN A 14 8.57 -6.22 -22.40
N ARG A 15 8.61 -5.66 -21.18
CA ARG A 15 8.26 -6.36 -19.92
C ARG A 15 6.76 -6.33 -19.55
N ARG A 16 5.88 -5.98 -20.49
CA ARG A 16 4.45 -5.75 -20.21
C ARG A 16 3.58 -7.00 -20.06
N ASP A 17 4.07 -8.20 -20.37
CA ASP A 17 3.20 -9.39 -20.50
C ASP A 17 3.36 -10.49 -19.44
N LYS A 18 4.07 -10.27 -18.31
CA LYS A 18 4.19 -11.30 -17.25
C LYS A 18 4.02 -10.84 -15.80
N MET A 19 3.47 -9.66 -15.52
CA MET A 19 3.14 -9.24 -14.15
C MET A 19 1.65 -8.93 -14.03
N ALA A 20 1.03 -9.34 -12.92
CA ALA A 20 -0.29 -8.85 -12.52
C ALA A 20 -0.32 -7.31 -12.66
N LYS A 21 -1.21 -6.79 -13.52
CA LYS A 21 -1.16 -5.41 -14.03
C LYS A 21 -1.29 -4.34 -12.94
N ASP A 22 -1.85 -4.67 -11.78
CA ASP A 22 -1.93 -3.85 -10.57
C ASP A 22 -2.21 -4.75 -9.35
N ASP A 23 -1.97 -4.25 -8.13
CA ASP A 23 -2.44 -4.94 -6.92
C ASP A 23 -3.96 -4.77 -6.73
N ILE A 24 -4.57 -5.55 -5.83
CA ILE A 24 -6.03 -5.49 -5.57
C ILE A 24 -6.52 -4.11 -5.11
N TYR A 25 -5.61 -3.22 -4.68
CA TYR A 25 -5.93 -1.87 -4.23
C TYR A 25 -5.73 -0.81 -5.33
N GLY A 26 -5.27 -1.21 -6.51
CA GLY A 26 -5.00 -0.33 -7.63
C GLY A 26 -3.83 0.63 -7.36
N ASN A 27 -2.86 0.25 -6.54
CA ASN A 27 -1.81 1.17 -6.10
C ASN A 27 -0.89 1.62 -7.24
N LYS A 28 -0.64 0.77 -8.24
CA LYS A 28 0.15 1.13 -9.41
C LYS A 28 -0.57 2.18 -10.25
N ARG A 29 -1.83 1.93 -10.61
CA ARG A 29 -2.66 2.91 -11.34
C ARG A 29 -2.78 4.21 -10.56
N ARG A 30 -2.95 4.16 -9.24
CA ARG A 30 -2.99 5.36 -8.38
C ARG A 30 -1.68 6.13 -8.42
N TYR A 31 -0.54 5.44 -8.37
CA TYR A 31 0.76 6.07 -8.44
C TYR A 31 1.00 6.73 -9.80
N GLU A 32 0.77 6.00 -10.88
CA GLU A 32 0.94 6.50 -12.25
C GLU A 32 0.04 7.71 -12.50
N ASN A 33 -1.24 7.63 -12.14
CA ASN A 33 -2.17 8.76 -12.24
C ASN A 33 -1.72 9.97 -11.41
N LEU A 34 -1.16 9.76 -10.22
CA LEU A 34 -0.67 10.85 -9.38
C LEU A 34 0.53 11.52 -10.06
N VAL A 35 1.53 10.75 -10.48
CA VAL A 35 2.76 11.27 -11.09
C VAL A 35 2.47 11.99 -12.40
N SER A 36 1.62 11.42 -13.28
CA SER A 36 1.24 12.04 -14.55
C SER A 36 0.48 13.36 -14.39
N ASN A 37 -0.18 13.57 -13.25
CA ASN A 37 -0.98 14.78 -12.99
C ASN A 37 -0.34 15.72 -11.96
N LEU A 38 0.96 15.59 -11.66
CA LEU A 38 1.64 16.40 -10.63
C LEU A 38 1.51 17.91 -10.85
N GLU A 39 1.57 18.37 -12.10
CA GLU A 39 1.43 19.80 -12.42
C GLU A 39 0.06 20.36 -12.05
N SER A 40 -1.00 19.56 -12.16
CA SER A 40 -2.34 19.96 -11.74
C SER A 40 -2.41 20.30 -10.24
N PHE A 41 -1.50 19.75 -9.43
CA PHE A 41 -1.42 20.05 -8.00
C PHE A 41 -0.84 21.44 -7.72
N LEU A 42 -0.39 22.22 -8.71
CA LEU A 42 -0.07 23.64 -8.51
C LEU A 42 -1.32 24.49 -8.30
N GLU A 43 -2.47 24.05 -8.81
CA GLU A 43 -3.73 24.76 -8.68
C GLU A 43 -4.36 24.55 -7.31
N VAL A 44 -4.84 25.64 -6.71
CA VAL A 44 -5.58 25.59 -5.45
C VAL A 44 -6.86 24.76 -5.66
N PRO A 45 -7.12 23.73 -4.84
CA PRO A 45 -8.30 22.91 -5.01
C PRO A 45 -9.56 23.73 -4.72
N GLU A 46 -10.60 23.55 -5.53
CA GLU A 46 -11.89 24.18 -5.28
C GLU A 46 -12.45 23.77 -3.91
N ILE A 47 -12.95 24.75 -3.13
CA ILE A 47 -13.61 24.53 -1.84
C ILE A 47 -15.02 23.95 -2.11
N LYS A 48 -15.11 22.71 -2.58
CA LYS A 48 -16.39 22.01 -2.71
C LYS A 48 -16.40 20.83 -1.75
N LYS A 49 -17.42 20.73 -0.89
CA LYS A 49 -17.60 19.57 0.01
C LYS A 49 -17.94 18.31 -0.81
N GLY A 50 -17.36 17.14 -0.48
CA GLY A 50 -17.66 15.85 -1.14
C GLY A 50 -16.53 14.82 -1.06
N ARG A 51 -16.87 13.51 -1.13
CA ARG A 51 -15.90 12.41 -1.18
C ARG A 51 -15.14 12.43 -2.52
N GLY A 52 -13.84 12.12 -2.48
CA GLY A 52 -12.99 12.01 -3.68
C GLY A 52 -12.33 13.29 -4.18
N LYS A 53 -12.47 14.42 -3.47
CA LYS A 53 -11.93 15.71 -3.91
C LYS A 53 -10.48 15.92 -3.47
N ARG A 54 -9.70 16.57 -4.32
CA ARG A 54 -8.29 16.92 -4.08
C ARG A 54 -8.20 17.84 -2.86
N LYS A 55 -7.51 17.40 -1.81
CA LYS A 55 -7.32 18.16 -0.56
C LYS A 55 -6.02 18.96 -0.52
N TYR A 56 -4.98 18.45 -1.19
CA TYR A 56 -3.63 18.99 -1.13
C TYR A 56 -3.23 19.60 -2.47
N TYR A 57 -2.35 20.58 -2.41
CA TYR A 57 -1.75 21.24 -3.56
C TYR A 57 -0.32 21.69 -3.20
N ILE A 58 0.46 22.09 -4.19
CA ILE A 58 1.85 22.49 -4.08
C ILE A 58 1.86 24.02 -4.12
N LYS A 59 2.00 24.64 -2.95
CA LYS A 59 2.02 26.12 -2.83
C LYS A 59 3.21 26.75 -3.57
N TYR A 60 4.38 26.12 -3.44
CA TYR A 60 5.62 26.64 -4.02
C TYR A 60 6.06 25.80 -5.22
N LYS A 61 5.96 26.37 -6.43
CA LYS A 61 6.17 25.66 -7.71
C LYS A 61 7.52 24.93 -7.79
N GLN A 62 8.59 25.50 -7.25
CA GLN A 62 9.91 24.86 -7.34
C GLN A 62 9.98 23.52 -6.59
N ASN A 63 9.06 23.24 -5.66
CA ASN A 63 9.02 21.96 -4.96
C ASN A 63 8.61 20.79 -5.87
N LEU A 64 8.11 21.05 -7.08
CA LEU A 64 7.86 19.98 -8.07
C LEU A 64 9.11 19.15 -8.36
N LYS A 65 10.29 19.76 -8.38
CA LYS A 65 11.58 19.06 -8.62
C LYS A 65 11.84 17.94 -7.61
N HIS A 66 11.34 18.10 -6.39
CA HIS A 66 11.51 17.12 -5.30
C HIS A 66 10.68 15.86 -5.53
N PHE A 67 9.51 15.97 -6.18
CA PHE A 67 8.70 14.81 -6.55
C PHE A 67 9.43 13.94 -7.58
N SER A 68 10.00 14.55 -8.62
CA SER A 68 10.77 13.82 -9.63
C SER A 68 11.98 13.11 -9.02
N LYS A 69 12.72 13.78 -8.12
CA LYS A 69 13.85 13.18 -7.39
C LYS A 69 13.42 11.97 -6.55
N LEU A 70 12.27 12.05 -5.87
CA LEU A 70 11.70 10.92 -5.14
C LEU A 70 11.28 9.78 -6.07
N CYS A 71 10.64 10.06 -7.21
CA CYS A 71 10.26 9.04 -8.18
C CYS A 71 11.49 8.25 -8.67
N THR A 72 12.58 8.94 -9.03
CA THR A 72 13.84 8.28 -9.40
C THR A 72 14.37 7.39 -8.28
N HIS A 73 14.32 7.87 -7.02
CA HIS A 73 14.73 7.06 -5.88
C HIS A 73 13.85 5.82 -5.66
N PHE A 74 12.54 5.93 -5.91
CA PHE A 74 11.62 4.81 -5.79
C PHE A 74 11.89 3.69 -6.80
N GLU A 75 12.27 4.05 -8.03
CA GLU A 75 12.72 3.09 -9.04
C GLU A 75 14.06 2.47 -8.63
N MET A 76 15.03 3.29 -8.20
CA MET A 76 16.35 2.82 -7.79
C MET A 76 16.30 1.80 -6.63
N LYS A 77 15.42 2.01 -5.65
CA LYS A 77 15.24 1.10 -4.50
C LYS A 77 14.17 0.01 -4.73
N ASP A 78 13.58 -0.06 -5.92
CA ASP A 78 12.48 -0.97 -6.26
C ASP A 78 11.36 -0.99 -5.20
N LEU A 79 10.90 0.21 -4.78
CA LEU A 79 9.85 0.31 -3.76
C LEU A 79 8.49 -0.09 -4.30
N SER A 80 7.69 -0.79 -3.50
CA SER A 80 6.31 -1.14 -3.87
C SER A 80 5.44 0.09 -4.15
N PHE A 81 4.50 -0.02 -5.09
CA PHE A 81 3.61 1.10 -5.45
C PHE A 81 2.83 1.64 -4.25
N SER A 82 2.38 0.77 -3.32
CA SER A 82 1.76 1.20 -2.06
C SER A 82 2.67 2.10 -1.21
N ARG A 83 3.98 1.82 -1.19
CA ARG A 83 4.97 2.67 -0.51
C ARG A 83 5.13 3.99 -1.23
N ARG A 84 5.24 3.97 -2.57
CA ARG A 84 5.38 5.16 -3.42
C ARG A 84 4.21 6.13 -3.24
N VAL A 85 2.96 5.65 -3.39
CA VAL A 85 1.74 6.45 -3.18
C VAL A 85 1.73 7.07 -1.78
N ARG A 86 2.09 6.30 -0.75
CA ARG A 86 2.11 6.80 0.63
C ARG A 86 3.17 7.90 0.84
N VAL A 87 4.37 7.75 0.29
CA VAL A 87 5.44 8.75 0.44
C VAL A 87 5.10 10.02 -0.33
N ILE A 88 4.60 9.90 -1.57
CA ILE A 88 4.15 11.05 -2.35
C ILE A 88 2.98 11.77 -1.68
N GLY A 89 2.01 11.03 -1.13
CA GLY A 89 0.90 11.63 -0.39
C GLY A 89 1.36 12.44 0.83
N VAL A 90 2.42 11.99 1.53
CA VAL A 90 3.06 12.77 2.59
C VAL A 90 3.75 14.02 2.04
N LEU A 91 4.46 13.91 0.91
CA LEU A 91 5.09 15.08 0.30
C LEU A 91 4.05 16.12 -0.14
N LEU A 92 2.95 15.71 -0.77
CA LEU A 92 1.83 16.59 -1.13
C LEU A 92 1.23 17.30 0.08
N PHE A 93 1.04 16.58 1.19
CA PHE A 93 0.57 17.17 2.44
C PHE A 93 1.53 18.27 2.91
N ILE A 94 2.84 18.01 2.90
CA ILE A 94 3.87 18.96 3.33
C ILE A 94 3.90 20.20 2.43
N THR A 95 3.88 20.03 1.11
CA THR A 95 3.89 21.14 0.15
C THR A 95 2.60 21.96 0.15
N SER A 96 1.53 21.44 0.75
CA SER A 96 0.29 22.18 0.97
C SER A 96 0.33 23.06 2.23
N ILE A 97 1.31 22.84 3.11
CA ILE A 97 1.52 23.64 4.33
C ILE A 97 2.54 24.73 4.04
N VAL A 98 3.72 24.33 3.55
CA VAL A 98 4.89 25.18 3.37
C VAL A 98 4.78 26.02 2.09
N ASN A 99 5.13 27.31 2.17
CA ASN A 99 5.12 28.26 1.04
C ASN A 99 6.53 28.66 0.55
N LYS A 100 7.53 27.80 0.76
CA LYS A 100 8.94 28.00 0.39
C LYS A 100 9.54 26.69 -0.10
N ASP A 101 10.79 26.73 -0.59
CA ASP A 101 11.51 25.51 -0.96
C ASP A 101 11.70 24.62 0.26
N LEU A 102 11.46 23.31 0.12
CA LEU A 102 11.68 22.33 1.19
C LEU A 102 13.13 22.28 1.68
N LYS A 103 14.08 22.70 0.84
CA LYS A 103 15.50 22.82 1.21
C LYS A 103 15.71 23.85 2.33
N ASP A 104 14.89 24.89 2.35
CA ASP A 104 15.02 26.05 3.25
C ASP A 104 14.10 25.93 4.48
N CYS A 105 13.48 24.75 4.69
CA CYS A 105 12.70 24.48 5.89
C CYS A 105 13.61 24.39 7.12
N THR A 106 13.29 25.19 8.13
CA THR A 106 13.87 25.14 9.46
C THR A 106 13.16 24.08 10.31
N ARG A 107 13.68 23.85 11.52
CA ARG A 107 13.02 22.97 12.50
C ARG A 107 11.63 23.47 12.90
N ASP A 108 11.40 24.77 12.90
CA ASP A 108 10.11 25.34 13.27
C ASP A 108 9.05 25.07 12.19
N ASP A 109 9.42 25.14 10.91
CA ASP A 109 8.52 24.71 9.82
C ASP A 109 8.17 23.22 9.95
N ILE A 110 9.16 22.38 10.30
CA ILE A 110 8.92 20.96 10.55
C ILE A 110 7.97 20.76 11.74
N ASN A 111 8.10 21.56 12.80
CA ASN A 111 7.19 21.50 13.95
C ASN A 111 5.76 21.90 13.54
N GLU A 112 5.58 22.91 12.70
CA GLU A 112 4.27 23.30 12.15
C GLU A 112 3.64 22.19 11.29
N ILE A 113 4.44 21.54 10.43
CA ILE A 113 4.00 20.38 9.64
C ILE A 113 3.50 19.26 10.55
N ILE A 114 4.24 18.97 11.62
CA ILE A 114 3.90 17.89 12.56
C ILE A 114 2.65 18.26 13.37
N ALA A 115 2.50 19.52 13.78
CA ALA A 115 1.31 20.01 14.45
C ALA A 115 0.06 19.89 13.54
N ALA A 116 0.17 20.27 12.26
CA ALA A 116 -0.89 20.07 11.28
C ALA A 116 -1.20 18.58 11.05
N MET A 117 -0.17 17.72 11.03
CA MET A 117 -0.33 16.29 10.86
C MET A 117 -1.12 15.66 12.03
N HIS A 118 -0.88 16.11 13.26
CA HIS A 118 -1.62 15.63 14.43
C HIS A 118 -3.11 15.96 14.40
N LYS A 119 -3.52 17.02 13.68
CA LYS A 119 -4.93 17.38 13.47
C LYS A 119 -5.61 16.48 12.43
N VAL A 120 -4.86 15.95 11.47
CA VAL A 120 -5.40 15.12 10.38
C VAL A 120 -5.37 13.63 10.72
N ASN A 121 -4.27 13.16 11.34
CA ASN A 121 -4.11 11.76 11.71
C ASN A 121 -4.59 11.51 13.14
N THR A 122 -5.60 10.67 13.29
CA THR A 122 -6.17 10.32 14.60
C THR A 122 -5.38 9.21 15.28
N THR A 123 -5.01 8.15 14.56
CA THR A 123 -4.37 6.96 15.14
C THR A 123 -2.86 7.12 15.34
N VAL A 124 -2.32 6.44 16.36
CA VAL A 124 -0.88 6.41 16.69
C VAL A 124 -0.06 5.81 15.55
N SER A 125 -0.57 4.75 14.91
CA SER A 125 0.08 4.10 13.77
C SER A 125 0.24 5.05 12.57
N SER A 126 -0.80 5.83 12.25
CA SER A 126 -0.74 6.83 11.17
C SER A 126 0.27 7.94 11.48
N LYS A 127 0.29 8.46 12.72
CA LYS A 127 1.26 9.46 13.17
C LYS A 127 2.70 8.94 13.08
N THR A 128 2.94 7.74 13.60
CA THR A 128 4.27 7.10 13.56
C THR A 128 4.72 6.82 12.12
N SER A 129 3.82 6.38 11.26
CA SER A 129 4.09 6.14 9.83
C SER A 129 4.43 7.43 9.10
N PHE A 130 3.74 8.54 9.42
CA PHE A 130 4.06 9.85 8.87
C PHE A 130 5.47 10.29 9.27
N ILE A 131 5.85 10.14 10.55
CA ILE A 131 7.20 10.48 11.03
C ILE A 131 8.29 9.63 10.33
N LYS A 132 8.00 8.35 10.04
CA LYS A 132 8.91 7.53 9.23
C LYS A 132 9.05 8.06 7.80
N ASN A 133 7.95 8.52 7.20
CA ASN A 133 7.93 9.03 5.83
C ASN A 133 8.64 10.38 5.71
N ILE A 134 8.38 11.33 6.61
CA ILE A 134 9.05 12.63 6.58
C ILE A 134 10.58 12.47 6.74
N LYS A 135 11.04 11.62 7.67
CA LYS A 135 12.47 11.31 7.81
C LYS A 135 13.06 10.62 6.58
N CYS A 136 12.27 9.82 5.86
CA CYS A 136 12.69 9.17 4.62
C CYS A 136 12.81 10.19 3.48
N ILE A 137 11.80 11.05 3.32
CA ILE A 137 11.78 12.13 2.32
C ILE A 137 13.00 13.03 2.48
N TRP A 138 13.25 13.52 3.69
CA TRP A 138 14.39 14.42 3.94
C TRP A 138 15.73 13.74 3.70
N ARG A 139 15.90 12.47 4.10
CA ARG A 139 17.14 11.72 3.81
C ARG A 139 17.41 11.58 2.31
N VAL A 140 16.37 11.40 1.49
CA VAL A 140 16.52 11.25 0.04
C VAL A 140 16.73 12.60 -0.65
N LEU A 141 16.00 13.63 -0.22
CA LEU A 141 16.06 14.94 -0.87
C LEU A 141 17.28 15.75 -0.45
N PHE A 142 17.61 15.72 0.83
CA PHE A 142 18.61 16.56 1.50
C PHE A 142 19.52 15.71 2.41
N PRO A 143 20.26 14.73 1.86
CA PRO A 143 21.19 13.93 2.65
C PRO A 143 22.24 14.82 3.32
N GLU A 144 22.63 14.47 4.54
CA GLU A 144 23.80 15.07 5.18
C GLU A 144 25.05 14.63 4.43
N LYS A 145 26.08 15.47 4.44
CA LYS A 145 27.36 15.16 3.80
C LYS A 145 28.37 14.67 4.84
N ASP A 146 29.15 13.65 4.49
CA ASP A 146 30.28 13.22 5.29
C ASP A 146 31.44 14.22 5.18
N HIS A 147 32.53 13.98 5.91
CA HIS A 147 33.73 14.83 5.88
C HIS A 147 34.42 14.88 4.51
N LEU A 148 34.07 13.98 3.57
CA LEU A 148 34.56 13.96 2.19
C LEU A 148 33.53 14.53 1.19
N GLY A 149 32.42 15.09 1.66
CA GLY A 149 31.37 15.67 0.81
C GLY A 149 30.44 14.65 0.13
N ARG A 150 30.53 13.36 0.50
CA ARG A 150 29.67 12.28 0.00
C ARG A 150 28.37 12.22 0.80
N ASP A 151 27.31 11.69 0.21
CA ASP A 151 26.05 11.50 0.92
C ASP A 151 26.23 10.49 2.06
N ASP A 152 25.98 10.92 3.29
CA ASP A 152 25.98 10.04 4.46
C ASP A 152 24.56 9.49 4.69
N GLU A 153 24.35 8.23 4.27
CA GLU A 153 23.07 7.55 4.42
C GLU A 153 22.73 7.19 5.88
N THR A 154 23.72 7.23 6.78
CA THR A 154 23.54 6.88 8.21
C THR A 154 22.95 8.03 9.01
N LEU A 155 23.24 9.27 8.61
CA LEU A 155 22.77 10.45 9.30
C LEU A 155 21.38 10.89 8.82
N CYS A 156 20.53 11.23 9.79
CA CYS A 156 19.24 11.85 9.50
C CYS A 156 19.42 13.37 9.46
N PRO A 157 18.87 14.08 8.46
CA PRO A 157 19.01 15.53 8.36
C PRO A 157 18.58 16.27 9.61
N TYR A 158 19.37 17.27 10.03
CA TYR A 158 19.21 17.96 11.31
C TYR A 158 17.78 18.47 11.55
N VAL A 159 17.15 19.01 10.51
CA VAL A 159 15.81 19.61 10.54
C VAL A 159 14.70 18.62 10.91
N VAL A 160 14.89 17.32 10.67
CA VAL A 160 13.91 16.26 11.00
C VAL A 160 14.43 15.27 12.05
N ARG A 161 15.69 15.41 12.49
CA ARG A 161 16.36 14.44 13.37
C ARG A 161 15.64 14.29 14.71
N HIS A 162 15.14 15.40 15.26
CA HIS A 162 14.48 15.47 16.58
C HIS A 162 13.12 14.80 16.65
N LEU A 163 12.50 14.50 15.52
CA LEU A 163 11.17 13.91 15.52
C LEU A 163 11.19 12.53 16.19
N SER A 164 10.55 12.42 17.35
CA SER A 164 10.46 11.17 18.10
C SER A 164 9.50 10.20 17.42
N ARG A 165 9.87 8.91 17.40
CA ARG A 165 8.94 7.84 17.01
C ARG A 165 8.10 7.35 18.19
N LYS A 166 8.49 7.69 19.42
CA LYS A 166 7.73 7.35 20.63
C LYS A 166 6.54 8.28 20.68
N MET A 167 5.36 7.71 20.44
CA MET A 167 4.08 8.40 20.55
C MET A 167 3.38 7.93 21.83
N ASP A 168 2.56 8.80 22.40
CA ASP A 168 1.68 8.42 23.49
C ASP A 168 0.68 7.34 23.02
N LYS A 169 0.75 6.18 23.67
CA LYS A 169 -0.10 5.01 23.41
C LYS A 169 -1.32 4.94 24.33
N SER A 170 -1.49 5.89 25.26
CA SER A 170 -2.64 5.94 26.17
C SER A 170 -3.99 5.93 25.42
N LYS A 171 -3.99 6.40 24.18
CA LYS A 171 -5.16 6.47 23.28
C LYS A 171 -5.33 5.23 22.39
N GLU A 172 -4.42 4.25 22.45
CA GLU A 172 -4.60 2.99 21.75
C GLU A 172 -5.63 2.14 22.50
N THR A 173 -6.79 1.92 21.88
CA THR A 173 -7.76 0.95 22.37
C THR A 173 -7.38 -0.44 21.85
N LEU A 174 -7.23 -1.39 22.76
CA LEU A 174 -7.17 -2.80 22.38
C LEU A 174 -8.51 -3.19 21.75
N ARG A 175 -8.43 -3.85 20.60
CA ARG A 175 -9.62 -4.41 19.96
C ARG A 175 -10.02 -5.66 20.74
N ASN A 176 -10.94 -5.49 21.68
CA ASN A 176 -11.42 -6.59 22.55
C ASN A 176 -12.54 -7.41 21.90
N GLU A 177 -13.06 -6.96 20.75
CA GLU A 177 -14.09 -7.66 19.99
C GLU A 177 -13.49 -8.85 19.25
N LYS A 178 -13.62 -10.03 19.84
CA LYS A 178 -13.44 -11.32 19.16
C LYS A 178 -14.80 -11.97 19.03
N TYR A 179 -15.12 -12.46 17.84
CA TYR A 179 -16.32 -13.26 17.66
C TYR A 179 -16.25 -14.53 18.50
N THR A 180 -17.36 -14.89 19.13
CA THR A 180 -17.50 -16.24 19.67
C THR A 180 -17.66 -17.26 18.54
N ILE A 181 -17.51 -18.54 18.85
CA ILE A 181 -17.70 -19.61 17.86
C ILE A 181 -19.13 -19.60 17.33
N GLU A 182 -20.10 -19.31 18.19
CA GLU A 182 -21.53 -19.23 17.86
C GLU A 182 -21.83 -18.04 16.94
N GLU A 183 -21.25 -16.87 17.21
CA GLU A 183 -21.38 -15.70 16.34
C GLU A 183 -20.76 -15.96 14.96
N PHE A 184 -19.61 -16.65 14.91
CA PHE A 184 -18.98 -17.04 13.66
C PHE A 184 -19.85 -18.01 12.85
N GLN A 185 -20.47 -19.00 13.51
CA GLN A 185 -21.43 -19.91 12.87
C GLN A 185 -22.66 -19.16 12.34
N GLN A 186 -23.17 -18.16 13.08
CA GLN A 186 -24.27 -17.31 12.61
C GLN A 186 -23.88 -16.51 11.36
N ILE A 187 -22.65 -16.00 11.29
CA ILE A 187 -22.13 -15.32 10.09
C ILE A 187 -22.09 -16.27 8.90
N ILE A 188 -21.56 -17.49 9.06
CA ILE A 188 -21.54 -18.48 7.98
C ILE A 188 -22.96 -18.82 7.53
N LYS A 189 -23.88 -19.02 8.49
CA LYS A 189 -25.29 -19.31 8.20
C LYS A 189 -25.98 -18.18 7.46
N PHE A 190 -25.67 -16.92 7.79
CA PHE A 190 -26.21 -15.77 7.08
C PHE A 190 -25.88 -15.81 5.57
N PHE A 191 -24.69 -16.30 5.22
CA PHE A 191 -24.26 -16.48 3.83
C PHE A 191 -24.60 -17.86 3.23
N GLU A 192 -25.60 -18.59 3.75
CA GLU A 192 -25.95 -19.93 3.26
C GLU A 192 -26.25 -20.02 1.76
N LYS A 193 -26.73 -18.92 1.17
CA LYS A 193 -27.04 -18.78 -0.27
C LYS A 193 -25.85 -18.35 -1.12
N ASP A 194 -24.70 -18.07 -0.52
CA ASP A 194 -23.47 -17.63 -1.19
C ASP A 194 -22.29 -18.52 -0.76
N PRO A 195 -22.13 -19.70 -1.39
CA PRO A 195 -21.06 -20.65 -1.05
C PRO A 195 -19.66 -20.08 -1.22
N LYS A 196 -19.48 -19.13 -2.14
CA LYS A 196 -18.23 -18.39 -2.35
C LYS A 196 -17.84 -17.61 -1.10
N VAL A 197 -18.76 -16.83 -0.55
CA VAL A 197 -18.50 -16.05 0.67
C VAL A 197 -18.31 -16.96 1.87
N GLN A 198 -19.09 -18.05 1.99
CA GLN A 198 -18.87 -19.04 3.05
C GLN A 198 -17.45 -19.61 3.00
N ALA A 199 -17.02 -20.13 1.83
CA ALA A 199 -15.69 -20.68 1.63
C ALA A 199 -14.60 -19.64 1.94
N PHE A 200 -14.76 -18.40 1.46
CA PHE A 200 -13.80 -17.33 1.69
C PHE A 200 -13.61 -17.03 3.18
N ILE A 201 -14.70 -16.85 3.92
CA ILE A 201 -14.67 -16.53 5.36
C ILE A 201 -14.08 -17.70 6.17
N THR A 202 -14.48 -18.94 5.87
CA THR A 202 -13.96 -20.11 6.59
C THR A 202 -12.48 -20.33 6.35
N ILE A 203 -12.02 -20.14 5.10
CA ILE A 203 -10.60 -20.22 4.77
C ILE A 203 -9.82 -19.12 5.51
N MET A 204 -10.31 -17.88 5.49
CA MET A 204 -9.66 -16.79 6.21
C MET A 204 -9.53 -17.05 7.70
N GLN A 205 -10.57 -17.62 8.33
CA GLN A 205 -10.58 -17.91 9.76
C GLN A 205 -9.60 -19.03 10.12
N GLU A 206 -9.53 -20.10 9.32
CA GLU A 206 -8.68 -21.27 9.57
C GLU A 206 -7.20 -20.97 9.29
N THR A 207 -6.92 -20.26 8.21
CA THR A 207 -5.55 -20.10 7.69
C THR A 207 -4.89 -18.80 8.09
N TYR A 208 -5.68 -17.83 8.59
CA TYR A 208 -5.27 -16.45 8.82
C TYR A 208 -4.58 -15.80 7.61
N ALA A 209 -4.85 -16.30 6.40
CA ALA A 209 -4.30 -15.79 5.18
C ALA A 209 -4.80 -14.36 4.93
N ARG A 210 -3.95 -13.53 4.32
CA ARG A 210 -4.34 -12.16 3.97
C ARG A 210 -5.35 -12.22 2.83
N PRO A 211 -6.35 -11.32 2.78
CA PRO A 211 -7.32 -11.29 1.68
C PRO A 211 -6.65 -11.28 0.29
N GLN A 212 -5.58 -10.51 0.14
CA GLN A 212 -4.83 -10.46 -1.13
C GLN A 212 -4.25 -11.82 -1.54
N GLU A 213 -3.81 -12.64 -0.58
CA GLU A 213 -3.20 -13.94 -0.88
C GLU A 213 -4.27 -14.90 -1.41
N LEU A 214 -5.48 -14.87 -0.83
CA LEU A 214 -6.61 -15.69 -1.24
C LEU A 214 -7.23 -15.22 -2.56
N LEU A 215 -7.38 -13.91 -2.76
CA LEU A 215 -8.00 -13.34 -3.96
C LEU A 215 -7.14 -13.54 -5.23
N TYR A 216 -5.84 -13.78 -5.08
CA TYR A 216 -4.95 -14.12 -6.20
C TYR A 216 -4.81 -15.62 -6.45
N LEU A 217 -5.37 -16.49 -5.60
CA LEU A 217 -5.35 -17.93 -5.84
C LEU A 217 -6.11 -18.26 -7.12
N LYS A 218 -5.53 -19.16 -7.92
CA LYS A 218 -6.19 -19.77 -9.06
C LYS A 218 -6.58 -21.21 -8.75
N ILE A 219 -7.51 -21.74 -9.53
CA ILE A 219 -7.96 -23.13 -9.37
C ILE A 219 -6.79 -24.11 -9.48
N ARG A 220 -5.85 -23.89 -10.43
CA ARG A 220 -4.64 -24.72 -10.57
C ARG A 220 -3.69 -24.70 -9.37
N ASP A 221 -3.79 -23.69 -8.52
CA ASP A 221 -2.91 -23.54 -7.35
C ASP A 221 -3.39 -24.40 -6.17
N LEU A 222 -4.60 -24.98 -6.29
CA LEU A 222 -5.20 -25.89 -5.31
C LEU A 222 -4.80 -27.35 -5.55
N GLN A 223 -4.50 -28.03 -4.46
CA GLN A 223 -4.32 -29.48 -4.39
C GLN A 223 -5.29 -30.00 -3.33
N LEU A 224 -6.23 -30.84 -3.74
CA LEU A 224 -7.23 -31.42 -2.84
C LEU A 224 -6.85 -32.87 -2.52
N PHE A 225 -7.03 -33.26 -1.27
CA PHE A 225 -6.82 -34.60 -0.72
C PHE A 225 -8.11 -35.04 -0.01
N ASP A 226 -8.19 -36.27 0.46
CA ASP A 226 -9.44 -36.83 0.99
C ASP A 226 -10.08 -35.96 2.10
N ASN A 227 -9.27 -35.38 3.00
CA ASN A 227 -9.75 -34.65 4.18
C ASN A 227 -9.20 -33.21 4.33
N TYR A 228 -8.39 -32.74 3.38
CA TYR A 228 -7.76 -31.43 3.46
C TYR A 228 -7.37 -30.93 2.07
N GLY A 229 -7.09 -29.64 1.95
CA GLY A 229 -6.58 -29.04 0.72
C GLY A 229 -5.32 -28.22 1.01
N VAL A 230 -4.52 -27.99 -0.03
CA VAL A 230 -3.35 -27.12 0.02
C VAL A 230 -3.40 -26.16 -1.15
N ALA A 231 -3.26 -24.87 -0.89
CA ALA A 231 -3.04 -23.85 -1.90
C ALA A 231 -1.59 -23.38 -1.93
N ARG A 232 -1.04 -23.27 -3.14
CA ARG A 232 0.23 -22.59 -3.38
C ARG A 232 -0.01 -21.10 -3.61
N VAL A 233 0.31 -20.28 -2.63
CA VAL A 233 0.26 -18.82 -2.78
C VAL A 233 1.48 -18.37 -3.55
N SER A 234 1.27 -17.85 -4.75
CA SER A 234 2.30 -17.21 -5.57
C SER A 234 2.70 -15.83 -5.02
N GLU A 235 3.76 -15.23 -5.57
CA GLU A 235 4.56 -14.08 -5.11
C GLU A 235 3.83 -12.77 -4.72
N HIS A 236 2.51 -12.71 -4.74
CA HIS A 236 1.72 -11.52 -4.45
C HIS A 236 1.58 -11.20 -2.94
N GLY A 237 2.21 -11.97 -2.07
CA GLY A 237 2.31 -11.72 -0.64
C GLY A 237 3.52 -10.85 -0.28
N LYS A 238 3.38 -9.96 0.73
CA LYS A 238 4.50 -9.24 1.34
C LYS A 238 5.59 -10.19 1.88
N GLU A 239 5.21 -11.42 2.18
CA GLU A 239 6.04 -12.48 2.75
C GLU A 239 6.55 -13.49 1.70
N GLY A 240 6.31 -13.24 0.41
CA GLY A 240 6.72 -14.15 -0.67
C GLY A 240 5.80 -15.35 -0.82
N CYS A 241 6.30 -16.39 -1.47
CA CYS A 241 5.55 -17.63 -1.73
C CYS A 241 5.36 -18.42 -0.43
N LYS A 242 4.15 -18.94 -0.21
CA LYS A 242 3.85 -19.82 0.92
C LYS A 242 2.79 -20.85 0.56
N LEU A 243 2.72 -21.89 1.38
CA LEU A 243 1.64 -22.87 1.34
C LEU A 243 0.58 -22.48 2.36
N ILE A 244 -0.68 -22.55 1.95
CA ILE A 244 -1.83 -22.45 2.84
C ILE A 244 -2.49 -23.83 2.87
N GLN A 245 -2.74 -24.36 4.05
CA GLN A 245 -3.45 -25.63 4.24
C GLN A 245 -4.88 -25.35 4.72
N PHE A 246 -5.84 -26.01 4.10
CA PHE A 246 -7.27 -25.97 4.40
C PHE A 246 -7.64 -27.30 5.04
N GLU A 247 -8.25 -27.28 6.22
CA GLU A 247 -8.56 -28.48 7.00
C GLU A 247 -10.08 -28.56 7.26
N ASN A 248 -10.48 -29.22 8.34
CA ASN A 248 -11.85 -29.64 8.60
C ASN A 248 -12.88 -28.50 8.59
N LEU A 249 -12.51 -27.27 8.96
CA LEU A 249 -13.48 -26.17 9.02
C LEU A 249 -13.81 -25.66 7.63
N SER A 250 -12.79 -25.42 6.80
CA SER A 250 -12.97 -24.73 5.52
C SER A 250 -13.13 -25.66 4.33
N TYR A 251 -12.61 -26.90 4.42
CA TYR A 251 -12.67 -27.90 3.34
C TYR A 251 -14.07 -28.18 2.78
N PRO A 252 -15.13 -28.44 3.59
CA PRO A 252 -16.46 -28.70 3.03
C PRO A 252 -17.06 -27.50 2.29
N TYR A 253 -16.81 -26.27 2.77
CA TYR A 253 -17.27 -25.06 2.11
C TYR A 253 -16.51 -24.80 0.81
N LEU A 254 -15.20 -25.07 0.79
CA LEU A 254 -14.39 -25.00 -0.42
C LEU A 254 -14.89 -25.96 -1.50
N LEU A 255 -15.19 -27.22 -1.14
CA LEU A 255 -15.73 -28.19 -2.09
C LEU A 255 -17.09 -27.76 -2.65
N LYS A 256 -17.99 -27.27 -1.78
CA LYS A 256 -19.29 -26.72 -2.21
C LYS A 256 -19.10 -25.59 -3.22
N TRP A 257 -18.21 -24.65 -2.92
CA TRP A 257 -17.92 -23.54 -3.83
C TRP A 257 -17.33 -24.02 -5.16
N LEU A 258 -16.36 -24.94 -5.14
CA LEU A 258 -15.78 -25.48 -6.37
C LEU A 258 -16.81 -26.20 -7.25
N GLY A 259 -17.80 -26.86 -6.65
CA GLY A 259 -18.90 -27.51 -7.38
C GLY A 259 -19.84 -26.52 -8.08
N GLU A 260 -20.01 -25.32 -7.53
CA GLU A 260 -20.86 -24.26 -8.08
C GLU A 260 -20.07 -23.20 -8.87
N HIS A 261 -18.74 -23.30 -8.90
CA HIS A 261 -17.88 -22.28 -9.50
C HIS A 261 -18.12 -22.17 -11.01
N PRO A 262 -18.55 -21.01 -11.55
CA PRO A 262 -18.90 -20.86 -12.97
C PRO A 262 -17.79 -21.22 -13.96
N LEU A 263 -16.54 -21.07 -13.53
CA LEU A 263 -15.34 -21.37 -14.32
C LEU A 263 -14.52 -22.54 -13.74
N ALA A 264 -15.16 -23.50 -13.06
CA ALA A 264 -14.48 -24.62 -12.39
C ALA A 264 -13.50 -25.39 -13.31
N ASN A 265 -13.83 -25.46 -14.60
CA ASN A 265 -13.05 -26.18 -15.61
C ASN A 265 -11.87 -25.39 -16.18
N ASP A 266 -11.68 -24.11 -15.82
CA ASP A 266 -10.53 -23.31 -16.23
C ASP A 266 -9.49 -23.25 -15.09
N PRO A 267 -8.37 -23.99 -15.19
CA PRO A 267 -7.33 -23.96 -14.16
C PRO A 267 -6.71 -22.57 -13.95
N ASN A 268 -6.80 -21.68 -14.94
CA ASN A 268 -6.26 -20.32 -14.85
C ASN A 268 -7.24 -19.30 -14.27
N ALA A 269 -8.50 -19.68 -14.05
CA ALA A 269 -9.48 -18.84 -13.38
C ALA A 269 -9.09 -18.60 -11.92
N PHE A 270 -9.42 -17.41 -11.42
CA PHE A 270 -9.29 -17.10 -9.99
C PHE A 270 -10.27 -17.96 -9.19
N LEU A 271 -9.85 -18.41 -8.02
CA LEU A 271 -10.68 -19.19 -7.10
C LEU A 271 -11.89 -18.38 -6.61
N PHE A 272 -11.74 -17.07 -6.44
CA PHE A 272 -12.82 -16.19 -6.03
C PHE A 272 -13.06 -15.15 -7.11
N ILE A 273 -14.26 -15.16 -7.69
CA ILE A 273 -14.68 -14.27 -8.77
C ILE A 273 -15.85 -13.38 -8.34
N ASN A 274 -15.95 -12.21 -8.99
CA ASN A 274 -17.16 -11.42 -8.96
C ASN A 274 -18.09 -11.91 -10.08
N GLU A 275 -19.38 -11.89 -9.80
CA GLU A 275 -20.44 -12.10 -10.80
C GLU A 275 -20.57 -10.89 -11.73
#